data_AF-A0A970QTH3-F1
#
_entry.id   AF-A0A970QTH3-F1
#
_cell.length_a   1.000
_cell.length_b   1.000
_cell.length_c   1.000
_cell.angle_alpha   90.00
_cell.angle_beta   90.00
_cell.angle_gamma   90.00
#
_symmetry.space_group_name_H-M   'P 1'
#
loop_
_entity.id
_entity.type
_entity.pdbx_description
1 polymer ?
#
loop_
_entity_poly.entity_id
_entity_poly.type
_entity_poly.pdbx_seq_one_letter_code
_entity_poly.pdbx_strand_id
1 'polypeptide(L)'
;MKGQNGTETSAFGTNGRINHDSSKFYNSKLYTELGRREIIDKNENKFPDKFENKFILGSAENMKELPDNSVHLMITSPPYNVSKEYDEDLSLKEYLHLLENSFKETYRVLVNGGRACINLANLGRKPYIPLSDYISKMMIDIGFNMRGEIIWNKAASASPSTAWGSWQSAANPILRDIHEYILVFSKGNYKREKGKKENTITKEQFMEWTKSIWTMNAESARRIGHPAPFPEELPYRLIQLYSFKDDIILDPFMGSGTTAVSALKSSRKFVGYDINKEYIDLAGKRIEPLIKQTTIAFN
;
A
#
# COMPACT_ATOMS: atom_id res chain seq x y z
N MET A 1 13.07 33.76 27.05
CA MET A 1 12.65 33.42 25.66
C MET A 1 13.64 34.06 24.69
N LYS A 2 14.48 33.25 24.04
CA LYS A 2 15.19 33.61 22.81
C LYS A 2 14.86 32.50 21.82
N GLY A 3 14.09 32.82 20.78
CA GLY A 3 13.77 31.87 19.72
C GLY A 3 15.05 31.47 18.98
N GLN A 4 15.26 30.18 18.80
CA GLN A 4 16.30 29.70 17.88
C GLN A 4 15.81 29.95 16.46
N ASN A 5 16.55 30.78 15.71
CA ASN A 5 16.32 31.02 14.29
C ASN A 5 16.63 29.74 13.50
N GLY A 6 15.67 29.27 12.69
CA GLY A 6 15.87 28.15 11.76
C GLY A 6 16.82 28.49 10.62
N THR A 7 17.27 27.48 9.88
CA THR A 7 18.18 27.64 8.73
C THR A 7 17.41 27.67 7.41
N GLU A 8 17.87 28.49 6.46
CA GLU A 8 17.33 28.60 5.09
C GLU A 8 18.12 27.74 4.09
N THR A 9 17.54 27.43 2.92
CA THR A 9 18.15 26.55 1.91
C THR A 9 19.51 27.08 1.43
N SER A 10 20.58 26.36 1.78
CA SER A 10 21.96 26.60 1.33
C SER A 10 22.30 25.75 0.10
N ALA A 11 23.25 26.21 -0.71
CA ALA A 11 23.73 25.48 -1.90
C ALA A 11 24.44 24.15 -1.57
N PHE A 12 24.91 24.00 -0.33
CA PHE A 12 25.54 22.79 0.20
C PHE A 12 24.87 22.42 1.52
N GLY A 13 24.50 21.15 1.68
CA GLY A 13 23.56 20.66 2.71
C GLY A 13 23.88 21.07 4.15
N THR A 14 22.85 21.17 4.97
CA THR A 14 22.95 21.54 6.38
C THR A 14 23.31 20.33 7.25
N ASN A 15 24.34 20.46 8.10
CA ASN A 15 24.68 19.46 9.10
C ASN A 15 23.71 19.54 10.30
N GLY A 16 22.89 18.50 10.47
CA GLY A 16 22.07 18.29 11.67
C GLY A 16 20.57 18.60 11.51
N ARG A 17 19.74 17.87 12.28
CA ARG A 17 18.27 18.06 12.34
C ARG A 17 17.94 19.39 13.05
N ILE A 18 17.95 20.46 12.27
CA ILE A 18 17.43 21.79 12.63
C ILE A 18 16.16 22.00 11.78
N ASN A 19 15.12 22.64 12.34
CA ASN A 19 13.94 23.01 11.57
C ASN A 19 14.37 23.87 10.38
N HIS A 20 14.17 23.33 9.18
CA HIS A 20 14.61 23.91 7.91
C HIS A 20 13.41 24.48 7.16
N ASP A 21 13.47 25.77 6.80
CA ASP A 21 12.47 26.34 5.89
C ASP A 21 12.77 25.88 4.46
N SER A 22 11.88 25.03 3.94
CA SER A 22 11.96 24.46 2.60
C SER A 22 11.03 25.16 1.59
N SER A 23 10.40 26.27 1.97
CA SER A 23 9.43 26.99 1.14
C SER A 23 10.02 27.40 -0.21
N LYS A 24 11.27 27.88 -0.24
CA LYS A 24 11.97 28.25 -1.49
C LYS A 24 12.09 27.10 -2.48
N PHE A 25 12.35 25.88 -2.00
CA PHE A 25 12.47 24.69 -2.84
C PHE A 25 11.11 24.27 -3.42
N TYR A 26 10.09 24.19 -2.58
CA TYR A 26 8.73 23.82 -3.01
C TYR A 26 8.01 24.91 -3.82
N ASN A 27 8.47 26.16 -3.77
CA ASN A 27 7.98 27.26 -4.60
C ASN A 27 8.81 27.45 -5.89
N SER A 28 9.76 26.54 -6.18
CA SER A 28 10.54 26.60 -7.41
C SER A 28 9.71 26.21 -8.63
N LYS A 29 10.19 26.60 -9.84
CA LYS A 29 9.54 26.26 -11.13
C LYS A 29 9.32 24.76 -11.33
N LEU A 30 10.11 23.90 -10.67
CA LEU A 30 9.92 22.45 -10.75
C LEU A 30 8.55 22.01 -10.21
N TYR A 31 7.97 22.77 -9.28
CA TYR A 31 6.72 22.43 -8.60
C TYR A 31 5.50 23.21 -9.11
N THR A 32 5.66 24.17 -10.02
CA THR A 32 4.56 25.06 -10.44
C THR A 32 3.44 24.33 -11.17
N GLU A 33 3.76 23.25 -11.88
CA GLU A 33 2.80 22.44 -12.64
C GLU A 33 2.23 21.26 -11.82
N LEU A 34 2.78 20.98 -10.64
CA LEU A 34 2.33 19.91 -9.73
C LEU A 34 1.13 20.37 -8.89
N GLY A 35 0.15 21.03 -9.54
CA GLY A 35 -0.96 21.75 -8.92
C GLY A 35 -1.57 21.01 -7.72
N ARG A 36 -1.68 21.71 -6.58
CA ARG A 36 -2.31 21.16 -5.38
C ARG A 36 -3.81 21.07 -5.62
N ARG A 37 -4.35 19.85 -5.72
CA ARG A 37 -5.81 19.64 -5.65
C ARG A 37 -6.26 19.93 -4.22
N GLU A 38 -7.02 20.99 -4.03
CA GLU A 38 -7.59 21.33 -2.74
C GLU A 38 -8.75 20.37 -2.44
N ILE A 39 -8.60 19.55 -1.40
CA ILE A 39 -9.70 18.72 -0.92
C ILE A 39 -10.65 19.58 -0.09
N ILE A 40 -11.88 19.69 -0.56
CA ILE A 40 -12.93 20.52 0.04
C ILE A 40 -13.45 19.85 1.33
N ASP A 41 -13.82 18.57 1.27
CA ASP A 41 -14.29 17.83 2.45
C ASP A 41 -13.15 17.06 3.13
N LYS A 42 -12.81 17.50 4.34
CA LYS A 42 -11.78 16.88 5.19
C LYS A 42 -12.39 16.12 6.37
N ASN A 43 -13.72 16.02 6.45
CA ASN A 43 -14.39 15.35 7.55
C ASN A 43 -14.19 13.84 7.45
N GLU A 44 -13.89 13.21 8.59
CA GLU A 44 -13.78 11.77 8.74
C GLU A 44 -15.18 11.24 9.08
N ASN A 45 -15.82 10.55 8.13
CA ASN A 45 -17.15 9.98 8.31
C ASN A 45 -17.06 8.71 9.17
N LYS A 46 -18.10 8.46 9.98
CA LYS A 46 -18.16 7.24 10.81
C LYS A 46 -18.19 6.00 9.91
N PHE A 47 -17.25 5.09 10.14
CA PHE A 47 -17.25 3.79 9.47
C PHE A 47 -18.41 2.91 10.00
N PRO A 48 -19.16 2.18 9.16
CA PRO A 48 -20.28 1.37 9.63
C PRO A 48 -19.82 0.13 10.40
N ASP A 49 -20.21 0.03 11.67
CA ASP A 49 -19.85 -1.07 12.59
C ASP A 49 -20.11 -2.48 11.99
N LYS A 50 -21.17 -2.63 11.16
CA LYS A 50 -21.52 -3.89 10.49
C LYS A 50 -20.47 -4.39 9.48
N PHE A 51 -19.61 -3.50 8.98
CA PHE A 51 -18.56 -3.81 8.02
C PHE A 51 -17.16 -3.88 8.66
N GLU A 52 -17.06 -3.68 9.97
CA GLU A 52 -15.79 -3.85 10.68
C GLU A 52 -15.38 -5.32 10.70
N ASN A 53 -14.13 -5.58 10.32
CA ASN A 53 -13.55 -6.91 10.22
C ASN A 53 -14.35 -7.85 9.31
N LYS A 54 -14.80 -7.32 8.18
CA LYS A 54 -15.59 -8.05 7.18
C LYS A 54 -14.88 -8.21 5.85
N PHE A 55 -15.18 -9.33 5.21
CA PHE A 55 -14.96 -9.57 3.80
C PHE A 55 -16.27 -9.35 3.05
N ILE A 56 -16.21 -8.64 1.95
CA ILE A 56 -17.33 -8.36 1.06
C ILE A 56 -17.06 -9.12 -0.24
N LEU A 57 -17.97 -10.02 -0.60
CA LEU A 57 -17.93 -10.73 -1.88
C LEU A 57 -18.44 -9.79 -2.98
N GLY A 58 -17.54 -9.30 -3.81
CA GLY A 58 -17.86 -8.34 -4.87
C GLY A 58 -16.64 -7.58 -5.40
N SER A 59 -16.84 -6.87 -6.52
CA SER A 59 -15.79 -6.03 -7.11
C SER A 59 -15.57 -4.74 -6.32
N ALA A 60 -14.30 -4.42 -6.09
CA ALA A 60 -13.87 -3.15 -5.50
C ALA A 60 -14.07 -1.94 -6.42
N GLU A 61 -14.47 -2.14 -7.68
CA GLU A 61 -14.83 -1.06 -8.60
C GLU A 61 -16.09 -0.29 -8.17
N ASN A 62 -16.85 -0.84 -7.22
CA ASN A 62 -17.99 -0.17 -6.60
C ASN A 62 -18.10 -0.53 -5.11
N MET A 63 -17.58 0.33 -4.23
CA MET A 63 -17.58 0.17 -2.78
C MET A 63 -18.78 0.89 -2.13
N LYS A 64 -19.98 0.71 -2.67
CA LYS A 64 -21.23 1.36 -2.19
C LYS A 64 -21.52 1.13 -0.71
N GLU A 65 -20.98 0.06 -0.13
CA GLU A 65 -21.09 -0.29 1.28
C GLU A 65 -20.33 0.69 2.18
N LEU A 66 -19.33 1.39 1.64
CA LEU A 66 -18.41 2.24 2.39
C LEU A 66 -18.72 3.73 2.15
N PRO A 67 -18.94 4.52 3.21
CA PRO A 67 -19.07 5.97 3.07
C PRO A 67 -17.77 6.62 2.58
N ASP A 68 -17.89 7.78 1.95
CA ASP A 68 -16.76 8.66 1.64
C ASP A 68 -15.94 8.94 2.91
N ASN A 69 -14.63 9.14 2.80
CA ASN A 69 -13.78 9.55 3.93
C ASN A 69 -13.98 8.72 5.22
N SER A 70 -14.07 7.39 5.14
CA SER A 70 -14.34 6.49 6.27
C SER A 70 -13.25 5.44 6.54
N VAL A 71 -12.30 5.23 5.61
CA VAL A 71 -11.16 4.32 5.78
C VAL A 71 -9.83 5.07 5.86
N HIS A 72 -8.83 4.49 6.51
CA HIS A 72 -7.63 5.24 6.94
C HIS A 72 -6.37 4.89 6.16
N LEU A 73 -6.24 3.62 5.80
CA LEU A 73 -5.09 3.09 5.07
C LEU A 73 -5.59 2.00 4.11
N MET A 74 -5.27 2.13 2.83
CA MET A 74 -5.40 1.05 1.87
C MET A 74 -4.05 0.34 1.73
N ILE A 75 -4.05 -0.98 1.81
CA ILE A 75 -2.90 -1.83 1.47
C ILE A 75 -3.41 -2.92 0.54
N THR A 76 -2.74 -3.10 -0.59
CA THR A 76 -3.15 -4.15 -1.54
C THR A 76 -2.00 -4.63 -2.40
N SER A 77 -2.23 -5.76 -3.06
CA SER A 77 -1.43 -6.28 -4.16
C SER A 77 -2.41 -6.73 -5.24
N PRO A 78 -2.68 -5.90 -6.26
CA PRO A 78 -3.68 -6.24 -7.25
C PRO A 78 -3.35 -7.53 -8.01
N PRO A 79 -4.34 -8.22 -8.60
CA PRO A 79 -4.08 -9.37 -9.45
C PRO A 79 -3.15 -8.96 -10.59
N TYR A 80 -2.20 -9.80 -11.00
CA TYR A 80 -1.22 -9.43 -12.03
C TYR A 80 -1.69 -9.72 -13.46
N ASN A 81 -2.90 -10.28 -13.63
CA ASN A 81 -3.48 -10.56 -14.94
C ASN A 81 -2.53 -11.38 -15.84
N VAL A 82 -1.84 -12.36 -15.24
CA VAL A 82 -0.76 -13.15 -15.87
C VAL A 82 -1.20 -14.58 -16.17
N SER A 83 -2.48 -14.79 -16.46
CA SER A 83 -3.02 -16.11 -16.87
C SER A 83 -2.64 -17.26 -15.90
N LYS A 84 -2.62 -16.98 -14.60
CA LYS A 84 -2.75 -18.07 -13.61
C LYS A 84 -4.21 -18.51 -13.62
N GLU A 85 -4.52 -19.73 -13.16
CA GLU A 85 -5.88 -20.35 -13.20
C GLU A 85 -7.05 -19.50 -12.63
N TYR A 86 -6.77 -18.33 -12.04
CA TYR A 86 -7.71 -17.42 -11.38
C TYR A 86 -7.78 -16.01 -11.99
N ASP A 87 -6.89 -15.67 -12.94
CA ASP A 87 -6.92 -14.35 -13.60
C ASP A 87 -7.83 -14.42 -14.84
N GLU A 88 -8.69 -13.42 -15.02
CA GLU A 88 -9.37 -13.20 -16.29
C GLU A 88 -8.34 -12.88 -17.39
N ASP A 89 -8.61 -13.25 -18.65
CA ASP A 89 -7.71 -12.95 -19.78
C ASP A 89 -7.94 -11.50 -20.28
N LEU A 90 -7.66 -10.52 -19.41
CA LEU A 90 -7.86 -9.11 -19.74
C LEU A 90 -6.71 -8.60 -20.62
N SER A 91 -7.03 -7.71 -21.55
CA SER A 91 -6.00 -6.87 -22.16
C SER A 91 -5.38 -5.94 -21.11
N LEU A 92 -4.15 -5.44 -21.37
CA LEU A 92 -3.51 -4.44 -20.49
C LEU A 92 -4.42 -3.22 -20.26
N LYS A 93 -5.20 -2.81 -21.26
CA LYS A 93 -6.12 -1.68 -21.15
C LYS A 93 -7.28 -1.97 -20.21
N GLU A 94 -7.90 -3.15 -20.34
CA GLU A 94 -9.00 -3.57 -19.46
C GLU A 94 -8.51 -3.73 -18.02
N TYR A 95 -7.34 -4.34 -17.83
CA TYR A 95 -6.70 -4.47 -16.54
C TYR A 95 -6.43 -3.10 -15.87
N LEU A 96 -5.82 -2.16 -16.60
CA LEU A 96 -5.58 -0.81 -16.07
C LEU A 96 -6.89 -0.08 -15.77
N HIS A 97 -7.96 -0.31 -16.53
CA HIS A 97 -9.27 0.29 -16.27
C HIS A 97 -9.91 -0.25 -14.98
N LEU A 98 -9.83 -1.56 -14.75
CA LEU A 98 -10.28 -2.18 -13.49
C LEU A 98 -9.56 -1.57 -12.28
N LEU A 99 -8.23 -1.41 -12.37
CA LEU A 99 -7.44 -0.78 -11.32
C LEU A 99 -7.85 0.68 -11.12
N GLU A 100 -8.03 1.43 -12.21
CA GLU A 100 -8.45 2.82 -12.15
C GLU A 100 -9.79 2.99 -11.42
N ASN A 101 -10.78 2.15 -11.74
CA ASN A 101 -12.10 2.16 -11.10
C ASN A 101 -11.98 1.85 -9.60
N SER A 102 -11.25 0.79 -9.23
CA SER A 102 -11.02 0.40 -7.83
C SER A 102 -10.26 1.48 -7.04
N PHE A 103 -9.30 2.16 -7.66
CA PHE A 103 -8.52 3.23 -7.03
C PHE A 103 -9.28 4.55 -6.95
N LYS A 104 -10.23 4.83 -7.86
CA LYS A 104 -11.18 5.94 -7.72
C LYS A 104 -12.09 5.73 -6.51
N GLU A 105 -12.63 4.51 -6.34
CA GLU A 105 -13.41 4.17 -5.15
C GLU A 105 -12.56 4.26 -3.88
N THR A 106 -11.32 3.76 -3.93
CA THR A 106 -10.35 3.93 -2.83
C THR A 106 -10.15 5.40 -2.50
N TYR A 107 -9.97 6.28 -3.50
CA TYR A 107 -9.84 7.71 -3.28
C TYR A 107 -11.08 8.30 -2.61
N ARG A 108 -12.28 7.90 -3.03
CA ARG A 108 -13.54 8.35 -2.42
C ARG A 108 -13.61 7.98 -0.94
N VAL A 109 -13.39 6.71 -0.59
CA VAL A 109 -13.57 6.21 0.78
C VAL A 109 -12.42 6.57 1.73
N LEU A 110 -11.21 6.84 1.22
CA LEU A 110 -10.06 7.16 2.06
C LEU A 110 -10.23 8.56 2.71
N VAL A 111 -9.87 8.69 3.98
CA VAL A 111 -9.90 9.97 4.70
C VAL A 111 -8.86 10.96 4.16
N ASN A 112 -9.06 12.26 4.38
CA ASN A 112 -8.02 13.25 4.15
C ASN A 112 -6.78 12.95 5.03
N GLY A 113 -5.62 12.91 4.40
CA GLY A 113 -4.38 12.46 5.04
C GLY A 113 -4.27 10.95 5.23
N GLY A 114 -5.22 10.14 4.75
CA GLY A 114 -5.07 8.70 4.66
C GLY A 114 -3.96 8.29 3.69
N ARG A 115 -3.60 7.00 3.70
CA ARG A 115 -2.54 6.45 2.84
C ARG A 115 -3.06 5.33 1.96
N ALA A 116 -2.46 5.18 0.79
CA ALA A 116 -2.71 4.06 -0.10
C ALA A 116 -1.36 3.44 -0.47
N CYS A 117 -1.19 2.14 -0.23
CA CYS A 117 0.04 1.41 -0.44
C CYS A 117 -0.22 0.24 -1.38
N ILE A 118 0.49 0.19 -2.50
CA ILE A 118 0.23 -0.80 -3.55
C ILE A 118 1.53 -1.59 -3.78
N ASN A 119 1.49 -2.88 -3.48
CA ASN A 119 2.55 -3.82 -3.79
C ASN A 119 2.40 -4.34 -5.23
N LEU A 120 3.46 -4.26 -6.03
CA LEU A 120 3.46 -4.67 -7.43
C LEU A 120 4.86 -5.09 -7.94
N ALA A 121 4.86 -6.06 -8.86
CA ALA A 121 5.97 -6.39 -9.74
C ALA A 121 5.74 -5.80 -11.15
N ASN A 122 6.83 -5.49 -11.84
CA ASN A 122 6.77 -5.25 -13.28
C ASN A 122 6.69 -6.58 -14.04
N LEU A 123 6.04 -6.56 -15.21
CA LEU A 123 5.61 -7.78 -15.90
C LEU A 123 6.31 -7.97 -17.23
N GLY A 124 6.42 -9.23 -17.65
CA GLY A 124 6.97 -9.59 -18.95
C GLY A 124 8.44 -9.23 -19.14
N ARG A 125 8.96 -9.61 -20.31
CA ARG A 125 10.31 -9.26 -20.79
C ARG A 125 10.35 -8.92 -22.28
N LYS A 126 9.27 -9.21 -23.02
CA LYS A 126 9.13 -9.02 -24.47
C LYS A 126 7.65 -8.82 -24.84
N PRO A 127 7.09 -7.60 -24.70
CA PRO A 127 7.72 -6.40 -24.14
C PRO A 127 7.83 -6.46 -22.60
N TYR A 128 8.66 -5.59 -22.03
CA TYR A 128 8.65 -5.31 -20.60
C TYR A 128 7.53 -4.32 -20.30
N ILE A 129 6.72 -4.59 -19.28
CA ILE A 129 5.60 -3.78 -18.85
C ILE A 129 5.96 -3.14 -17.51
N PRO A 130 6.28 -1.83 -17.48
CA PRO A 130 6.58 -1.10 -16.26
C PRO A 130 5.28 -0.75 -15.52
N LEU A 131 4.68 -1.76 -14.88
CA LEU A 131 3.40 -1.62 -14.19
C LEU A 131 3.47 -0.56 -13.07
N SER A 132 4.62 -0.41 -12.42
CA SER A 132 4.89 0.67 -11.45
C SER A 132 4.58 2.05 -12.00
N ASP A 133 4.95 2.29 -13.26
CA ASP A 133 4.89 3.61 -13.87
C ASP A 133 3.45 3.92 -14.28
N TYR A 134 2.76 2.94 -14.86
CA TYR A 134 1.33 3.05 -15.19
C TYR A 134 0.49 3.34 -13.94
N ILE A 135 0.70 2.58 -12.86
CA ILE A 135 -0.05 2.77 -11.61
C ILE A 135 0.32 4.11 -10.96
N SER A 136 1.60 4.51 -10.95
CA SER A 136 2.02 5.79 -10.39
C SER A 136 1.35 6.96 -11.09
N LYS A 137 1.35 6.96 -12.43
CA LYS A 137 0.67 7.98 -13.21
C LYS A 137 -0.83 7.99 -12.97
N MET A 138 -1.47 6.81 -12.98
CA MET A 138 -2.90 6.65 -12.73
C MET A 138 -3.31 7.21 -11.35
N MET A 139 -2.58 6.87 -10.29
CA MET A 139 -2.87 7.34 -8.93
C MET A 139 -2.74 8.88 -8.83
N ILE A 140 -1.72 9.46 -9.46
CA ILE A 140 -1.55 10.92 -9.54
C ILE A 140 -2.71 11.57 -10.31
N ASP A 141 -3.09 11.00 -11.45
CA ASP A 141 -4.19 11.51 -12.29
C ASP A 141 -5.55 11.45 -11.55
N ILE A 142 -5.79 10.40 -10.75
CA ILE A 142 -6.95 10.28 -9.83
C ILE A 142 -6.93 11.40 -8.77
N GLY A 143 -5.74 11.83 -8.33
CA GLY A 143 -5.57 12.95 -7.40
C GLY A 143 -4.85 12.60 -6.10
N PHE A 144 -4.23 11.43 -6.04
CA PHE A 144 -3.33 11.08 -4.94
C PHE A 144 -2.01 11.84 -5.03
N ASN A 145 -1.46 12.17 -3.87
CA ASN A 145 -0.10 12.69 -3.74
C ASN A 145 0.88 11.53 -3.56
N MET A 146 1.80 11.36 -4.51
CA MET A 146 2.91 10.41 -4.39
C MET A 146 3.80 10.78 -3.19
N ARG A 147 4.06 9.80 -2.33
CA ARG A 147 4.90 9.95 -1.13
C ARG A 147 6.30 9.39 -1.32
N GLY A 148 6.44 8.44 -2.24
CA GLY A 148 7.68 7.73 -2.51
C GLY A 148 7.42 6.25 -2.74
N GLU A 149 8.51 5.52 -2.88
CA GLU A 149 8.52 4.10 -3.21
C GLU A 149 9.39 3.36 -2.21
N ILE A 150 8.94 2.17 -1.82
CA ILE A 150 9.73 1.22 -1.04
C ILE A 150 10.04 0.04 -1.95
N ILE A 151 11.32 -0.33 -2.01
CA ILE A 151 11.79 -1.52 -2.71
C ILE A 151 11.77 -2.68 -1.74
N TRP A 152 10.84 -3.61 -1.95
CA TRP A 152 10.86 -4.89 -1.25
C TRP A 152 11.89 -5.81 -1.91
N ASN A 153 13.07 -5.89 -1.32
CA ASN A 153 14.09 -6.86 -1.69
C ASN A 153 13.71 -8.24 -1.14
N LYS A 154 13.50 -9.22 -2.03
CA LYS A 154 13.06 -10.57 -1.68
C LYS A 154 14.18 -11.45 -1.10
N ALA A 155 15.36 -10.87 -0.83
CA ALA A 155 16.52 -11.55 -0.25
C ALA A 155 16.93 -12.81 -1.05
N ALA A 156 17.49 -13.83 -0.37
CA ALA A 156 17.90 -15.12 -0.95
C ALA A 156 16.74 -15.94 -1.57
N SER A 157 15.51 -15.45 -1.50
CA SER A 157 14.33 -15.99 -2.20
C SER A 157 14.32 -15.66 -3.70
N ALA A 158 15.27 -14.84 -4.18
CA ALA A 158 15.47 -14.61 -5.61
C ALA A 158 15.65 -15.96 -6.30
N SER A 159 14.64 -16.35 -7.11
CA SER A 159 14.60 -17.62 -7.83
C SER A 159 15.99 -17.97 -8.39
N PRO A 160 16.48 -19.22 -8.23
CA PRO A 160 17.78 -19.63 -8.77
C PRO A 160 17.87 -19.55 -10.29
N SER A 161 16.79 -19.15 -10.97
CA SER A 161 16.71 -18.85 -12.40
C SER A 161 17.89 -17.99 -12.85
N THR A 162 18.82 -18.63 -13.55
CA THR A 162 19.83 -17.95 -14.36
C THR A 162 19.13 -17.23 -15.50
N ALA A 163 19.67 -16.07 -15.92
CA ALA A 163 19.16 -15.34 -17.06
C ALA A 163 19.42 -16.14 -18.35
N TRP A 164 18.53 -17.07 -18.70
CA TRP A 164 18.56 -17.83 -19.96
C TRP A 164 18.10 -16.97 -21.15
N GLY A 165 18.68 -15.77 -21.27
CA GLY A 165 18.76 -15.05 -22.53
C GLY A 165 19.99 -15.51 -23.28
N SER A 166 20.85 -14.57 -23.68
CA SER A 166 22.17 -14.89 -24.20
C SER A 166 23.16 -15.07 -23.03
N TRP A 167 23.27 -16.28 -22.49
CA TRP A 167 24.22 -16.60 -21.42
C TRP A 167 25.63 -16.11 -21.77
N GLN A 168 26.22 -15.28 -20.92
CA GLN A 168 27.53 -14.63 -21.14
C GLN A 168 27.68 -13.94 -22.50
N SER A 169 26.59 -13.40 -23.05
CA SER A 169 26.60 -12.69 -24.32
C SER A 169 25.82 -11.39 -24.22
N ALA A 170 26.31 -10.37 -24.92
CA ALA A 170 25.67 -9.06 -25.02
C ALA A 170 24.51 -9.02 -26.03
N ALA A 171 24.22 -10.14 -26.71
CA ALA A 171 23.19 -10.18 -27.75
C ALA A 171 21.79 -9.87 -27.19
N ASN A 172 21.46 -10.37 -25.99
CA ASN A 172 20.21 -10.12 -25.28
C ASN A 172 20.29 -10.57 -23.79
N PRO A 173 21.08 -9.89 -22.93
CA PRO A 173 21.05 -10.14 -21.49
C PRO A 173 19.69 -9.71 -20.90
N ILE A 174 19.13 -10.52 -19.99
CA ILE A 174 17.82 -10.26 -19.37
C ILE A 174 17.99 -9.97 -17.88
N LEU A 175 17.37 -8.89 -17.39
CA LEU A 175 17.35 -8.54 -15.98
C LEU A 175 16.50 -9.52 -15.16
N ARG A 176 17.03 -9.90 -13.99
CA ARG A 176 16.35 -10.71 -12.99
C ARG A 176 15.74 -9.76 -11.95
N ASP A 177 14.42 -9.73 -11.86
CA ASP A 177 13.75 -8.97 -10.81
C ASP A 177 13.91 -9.72 -9.50
N ILE A 178 14.65 -9.13 -8.56
CA ILE A 178 14.86 -9.65 -7.21
C ILE A 178 14.05 -8.87 -6.16
N HIS A 179 13.21 -7.94 -6.64
CA HIS A 179 12.43 -7.04 -5.82
C HIS A 179 11.01 -6.85 -6.35
N GLU A 180 10.17 -6.30 -5.50
CA GLU A 180 8.88 -5.70 -5.85
C GLU A 180 8.86 -4.24 -5.37
N TYR A 181 7.93 -3.47 -5.93
CA TYR A 181 7.69 -2.08 -5.55
C TYR A 181 6.50 -2.03 -4.60
N ILE A 182 6.62 -1.21 -3.55
CA ILE A 182 5.51 -0.78 -2.73
C ILE A 182 5.39 0.73 -2.95
N LEU A 183 4.45 1.13 -3.78
CA LEU A 183 4.18 2.53 -4.06
C LEU A 183 3.34 3.11 -2.92
N VAL A 184 3.73 4.27 -2.41
CA VAL A 184 3.06 4.92 -1.28
C VAL A 184 2.46 6.25 -1.70
N PHE A 185 1.18 6.42 -1.42
CA PHE A 185 0.41 7.61 -1.76
C PHE A 185 -0.35 8.16 -0.56
N SER A 186 -0.82 9.40 -0.69
CA SER A 186 -1.72 10.03 0.28
C SER A 186 -2.84 10.79 -0.40
N LYS A 187 -4.04 10.80 0.20
CA LYS A 187 -5.15 11.66 -0.23
C LYS A 187 -5.05 13.01 0.47
N GLY A 188 -5.09 14.09 -0.29
CA GLY A 188 -5.11 15.46 0.25
C GLY A 188 -3.86 15.78 1.06
N ASN A 189 -4.03 16.16 2.33
CA ASN A 189 -2.91 16.63 3.14
C ASN A 189 -1.84 15.54 3.35
N TYR A 190 -0.56 15.93 3.27
CA TYR A 190 0.55 15.04 3.63
C TYR A 190 0.53 14.64 5.11
N LYS A 191 -0.06 15.44 6.00
CA LYS A 191 -0.17 15.16 7.43
C LYS A 191 -1.60 14.72 7.76
N ARG A 192 -1.73 13.65 8.55
CA ARG A 192 -2.97 13.27 9.21
C ARG A 192 -2.92 13.74 10.66
N GLU A 193 -3.99 14.35 11.13
CA GLU A 193 -4.04 14.84 12.51
C GLU A 193 -4.16 13.67 13.49
N LYS A 194 -3.31 13.69 14.51
CA LYS A 194 -3.25 12.63 15.53
C LYS A 194 -4.42 12.73 16.50
N GLY A 195 -4.72 13.92 17.01
CA GLY A 195 -5.71 14.10 18.08
C GLY A 195 -5.43 13.17 19.27
N LYS A 196 -6.44 12.41 19.69
CA LYS A 196 -6.37 11.41 20.78
C LYS A 196 -5.94 10.00 20.31
N LYS A 197 -5.61 9.83 19.03
CA LYS A 197 -5.28 8.52 18.43
C LYS A 197 -3.93 8.00 18.94
N GLU A 198 -3.82 6.68 19.05
CA GLU A 198 -2.67 5.99 19.64
C GLU A 198 -1.70 5.49 18.56
N ASN A 199 -0.41 5.78 18.71
CA ASN A 199 0.67 5.17 17.91
C ASN A 199 1.10 3.87 18.57
N THR A 200 1.31 2.82 17.78
CA THR A 200 1.81 1.52 18.27
C THR A 200 3.21 1.17 17.78
N ILE A 201 3.76 1.96 16.84
CA ILE A 201 5.10 1.74 16.31
C ILE A 201 6.19 2.10 17.34
N THR A 202 7.23 1.28 17.46
CA THR A 202 8.39 1.60 18.31
C THR A 202 9.38 2.52 17.61
N LYS A 203 10.32 3.09 18.37
CA LYS A 203 11.38 3.94 17.81
C LYS A 203 12.27 3.18 16.83
N GLU A 204 12.64 1.95 17.16
CA GLU A 204 13.50 1.09 16.36
C GLU A 204 12.82 0.71 15.05
N GLN A 205 11.55 0.31 15.13
CA GLN A 205 10.70 0.05 13.97
C GLN A 205 10.58 1.29 13.08
N PHE A 206 10.34 2.47 13.65
CA PHE A 206 10.24 3.70 12.89
C PHE A 206 11.54 4.03 12.16
N MET A 207 12.68 3.94 12.84
CA MET A 207 13.98 4.25 12.23
C MET A 207 14.36 3.26 11.13
N GLU A 208 13.98 1.99 11.26
CA GLU A 208 14.27 0.96 10.25
C GLU A 208 13.30 1.04 9.07
N TRP A 209 12.00 1.12 9.32
CA TRP A 209 10.98 0.99 8.28
C TRP A 209 10.73 2.28 7.50
N THR A 210 11.28 3.42 7.94
CA THR A 210 11.28 4.65 7.14
C THR A 210 12.38 4.68 6.07
N LYS A 211 13.23 3.64 5.98
CA LYS A 211 14.14 3.43 4.86
C LYS A 211 13.39 2.93 3.63
N SER A 212 13.91 3.26 2.44
CA SER A 212 13.29 2.91 1.15
C SER A 212 13.57 1.48 0.68
N ILE A 213 14.41 0.71 1.36
CA ILE A 213 14.70 -0.70 0.99
C ILE A 213 14.35 -1.60 2.15
N TRP A 214 13.42 -2.52 1.93
CA TRP A 214 12.99 -3.50 2.91
C TRP A 214 13.41 -4.89 2.47
N THR A 215 14.22 -5.56 3.28
CA THR A 215 14.59 -6.96 3.06
C THR A 215 13.64 -7.85 3.84
N MET A 216 12.82 -8.64 3.14
CA MET A 216 11.87 -9.59 3.72
C MET A 216 11.78 -10.82 2.82
N ASN A 217 11.61 -12.02 3.38
CA ASN A 217 11.45 -13.24 2.59
C ASN A 217 10.03 -13.33 2.01
N ALA A 218 9.91 -13.97 0.84
CA ALA A 218 8.60 -14.24 0.24
C ALA A 218 7.83 -15.33 1.00
N GLU A 219 6.50 -15.28 0.93
CA GLU A 219 5.65 -16.31 1.52
C GLU A 219 5.49 -17.53 0.64
N SER A 220 5.30 -18.69 1.28
CA SER A 220 5.05 -19.93 0.57
C SER A 220 3.61 -20.00 0.07
N ALA A 221 3.41 -19.86 -1.24
CA ALA A 221 2.11 -20.00 -1.92
C ALA A 221 1.38 -21.30 -1.52
N ARG A 222 2.11 -22.42 -1.47
CA ARG A 222 1.58 -23.75 -1.08
C ARG A 222 1.07 -23.77 0.37
N ARG A 223 1.79 -23.13 1.29
CA ARG A 223 1.41 -23.08 2.71
C ARG A 223 0.14 -22.26 2.93
N ILE A 224 0.02 -21.16 2.18
CA ILE A 224 -1.13 -20.25 2.31
C ILE A 224 -2.35 -20.76 1.53
N GLY A 225 -2.16 -21.58 0.49
CA GLY A 225 -3.24 -21.99 -0.40
C GLY A 225 -3.67 -20.87 -1.36
N HIS A 226 -2.73 -19.97 -1.70
CA HIS A 226 -2.94 -18.86 -2.61
C HIS A 226 -1.75 -18.75 -3.56
N PRO A 227 -1.95 -18.46 -4.86
CA PRO A 227 -0.88 -18.53 -5.85
C PRO A 227 0.14 -17.37 -5.78
N ALA A 228 -0.20 -16.28 -5.08
CA ALA A 228 0.66 -15.10 -4.98
C ALA A 228 0.45 -14.29 -3.68
N PRO A 229 0.67 -14.85 -2.47
CA PRO A 229 0.57 -14.08 -1.24
C PRO A 229 1.85 -13.24 -1.02
N PHE A 230 1.69 -11.96 -0.69
CA PHE A 230 2.80 -11.18 -0.12
C PHE A 230 3.02 -11.55 1.36
N PRO A 231 4.21 -11.29 1.93
CA PRO A 231 4.52 -11.60 3.32
C PRO A 231 3.70 -10.78 4.31
N GLU A 232 3.26 -11.43 5.39
CA GLU A 232 2.49 -10.79 6.48
C GLU A 232 3.24 -9.58 7.08
N GLU A 233 4.57 -9.62 7.05
CA GLU A 233 5.43 -8.53 7.50
C GLU A 233 5.23 -7.24 6.68
N LEU A 234 4.94 -7.33 5.39
CA LEU A 234 4.75 -6.17 4.52
C LEU A 234 3.57 -5.29 4.98
N PRO A 235 2.31 -5.78 5.06
CA PRO A 235 1.21 -4.99 5.56
C PRO A 235 1.40 -4.63 7.04
N TYR A 236 2.05 -5.48 7.85
CA TYR A 236 2.34 -5.16 9.25
C TYR A 236 3.16 -3.87 9.37
N ARG A 237 4.29 -3.77 8.65
CA ARG A 237 5.13 -2.56 8.62
C ARG A 237 4.34 -1.33 8.16
N LEU A 238 3.56 -1.46 7.09
CA LEU A 238 2.74 -0.37 6.56
C LEU A 238 1.67 0.09 7.56
N ILE A 239 0.99 -0.83 8.23
CA ILE A 239 -0.02 -0.54 9.26
C ILE A 239 0.61 0.24 10.42
N GLN A 240 1.79 -0.19 10.88
CA GLN A 240 2.51 0.50 11.97
C GLN A 240 2.96 1.91 11.56
N LEU A 241 3.40 2.11 10.31
CA LEU A 241 3.86 3.41 9.81
C LEU A 241 2.72 4.39 9.54
N TYR A 242 1.59 3.90 9.03
CA TYR A 242 0.60 4.74 8.33
C TYR A 242 -0.81 4.70 8.93
N SER A 243 -1.00 3.99 10.04
CA SER A 243 -2.27 3.98 10.77
C SER A 243 -2.06 4.11 12.27
N PHE A 244 -3.07 4.63 12.96
CA PHE A 244 -3.19 4.57 14.40
C PHE A 244 -3.95 3.31 14.81
N LYS A 245 -3.89 2.96 16.10
CA LYS A 245 -4.75 1.91 16.66
C LYS A 245 -6.23 2.19 16.36
N ASP A 246 -7.01 1.12 16.18
CA ASP A 246 -8.44 1.13 15.84
C ASP A 246 -8.81 1.68 14.46
N ASP A 247 -7.84 2.16 13.67
CA ASP A 247 -8.06 2.56 12.29
C ASP A 247 -8.57 1.39 11.43
N ILE A 248 -9.37 1.75 10.42
CA ILE A 248 -9.87 0.84 9.38
C ILE A 248 -8.86 0.71 8.23
N ILE A 249 -8.41 -0.52 7.99
CA ILE A 249 -7.54 -0.91 6.87
C ILE A 249 -8.38 -1.49 5.74
N LEU A 250 -8.27 -0.94 4.54
CA LEU A 250 -8.93 -1.43 3.33
C LEU A 250 -7.97 -2.30 2.51
N ASP A 251 -8.44 -3.44 2.03
CA ASP A 251 -7.82 -4.17 0.92
C ASP A 251 -8.84 -4.42 -0.20
N PRO A 252 -8.77 -3.72 -1.35
CA PRO A 252 -9.67 -3.93 -2.48
C PRO A 252 -9.48 -5.29 -3.19
N PHE A 253 -8.38 -6.00 -2.94
CA PHE A 253 -8.05 -7.28 -3.56
C PHE A 253 -7.55 -8.26 -2.48
N MET A 254 -8.45 -8.61 -1.56
CA MET A 254 -8.13 -9.25 -0.29
C MET A 254 -7.43 -10.62 -0.43
N GLY A 255 -7.77 -11.38 -1.47
CA GLY A 255 -7.28 -12.73 -1.71
C GLY A 255 -7.36 -13.59 -0.45
N SER A 256 -6.23 -14.18 -0.07
CA SER A 256 -6.15 -15.05 1.11
C SER A 256 -6.22 -14.33 2.46
N GLY A 257 -6.41 -13.01 2.55
CA GLY A 257 -6.62 -12.33 3.82
C GLY A 257 -5.37 -11.88 4.57
N THR A 258 -4.21 -11.76 3.91
CA THR A 258 -2.96 -11.38 4.58
C THR A 258 -3.03 -9.99 5.22
N THR A 259 -3.63 -9.00 4.54
CA THR A 259 -3.86 -7.65 5.11
C THR A 259 -4.74 -7.71 6.35
N ALA A 260 -5.83 -8.49 6.31
CA ALA A 260 -6.75 -8.66 7.43
C ALA A 260 -6.07 -9.27 8.67
N VAL A 261 -5.25 -10.31 8.47
CA VAL A 261 -4.46 -10.94 9.54
C VAL A 261 -3.53 -9.92 10.21
N SER A 262 -2.79 -9.13 9.43
CA SER A 262 -1.87 -8.12 9.97
C SER A 262 -2.59 -6.96 10.66
N ALA A 263 -3.77 -6.57 10.16
CA ALA A 263 -4.62 -5.57 10.80
C ALA A 263 -5.05 -6.01 12.20
N LEU A 264 -5.63 -7.21 12.32
CA LEU A 264 -6.07 -7.75 13.61
C LEU A 264 -4.91 -7.90 14.60
N LYS A 265 -3.78 -8.47 14.17
CA LYS A 265 -2.57 -8.59 15.02
C LYS A 265 -2.03 -7.24 15.47
N SER A 266 -2.29 -6.17 14.71
CA SER A 266 -1.87 -4.81 15.04
C SER A 266 -2.93 -4.01 15.81
N SER A 267 -4.02 -4.63 16.27
CA SER A 267 -5.15 -3.90 16.89
C SER A 267 -5.73 -2.80 15.97
N ARG A 268 -5.84 -3.11 14.68
CA ARG A 268 -6.61 -2.34 13.69
C ARG A 268 -7.80 -3.17 13.26
N LYS A 269 -8.77 -2.51 12.66
CA LYS A 269 -9.90 -3.15 12.02
C LYS A 269 -9.64 -3.23 10.52
N PHE A 270 -10.34 -4.10 9.82
CA PHE A 270 -10.20 -4.18 8.36
C PHE A 270 -11.55 -4.27 7.64
N VAL A 271 -11.52 -3.96 6.36
CA VAL A 271 -12.56 -4.32 5.40
C VAL A 271 -11.90 -4.75 4.09
N GLY A 272 -12.40 -5.82 3.47
CA GLY A 272 -11.82 -6.40 2.27
C GLY A 272 -12.83 -6.69 1.20
N TYR A 273 -12.43 -6.52 -0.06
CA TYR A 273 -13.20 -6.98 -1.22
C TYR A 273 -12.45 -8.12 -1.91
N ASP A 274 -13.20 -9.10 -2.38
CA ASP A 274 -12.71 -10.08 -3.34
C ASP A 274 -13.89 -10.61 -4.15
N ILE A 275 -13.66 -10.93 -5.42
CA ILE A 275 -14.68 -11.53 -6.29
C ILE A 275 -14.75 -13.06 -6.11
N ASN A 276 -13.70 -13.67 -5.57
CA ASN A 276 -13.60 -15.10 -5.39
C ASN A 276 -14.05 -15.51 -3.98
N LYS A 277 -15.19 -16.23 -3.93
CA LYS A 277 -15.74 -16.74 -2.67
C LYS A 277 -14.80 -17.69 -1.94
N GLU A 278 -14.03 -18.52 -2.65
CA GLU A 278 -13.10 -19.46 -2.02
C GLU A 278 -11.97 -18.74 -1.29
N TYR A 279 -11.50 -17.62 -1.83
CA TYR A 279 -10.51 -16.77 -1.19
C TYR A 279 -11.06 -16.09 0.06
N ILE A 280 -12.31 -15.62 0.01
CA ILE A 280 -13.00 -15.08 1.19
C ILE A 280 -13.17 -16.16 2.27
N ASP A 281 -13.56 -17.37 1.90
CA ASP A 281 -13.72 -18.48 2.85
C ASP A 281 -12.36 -18.85 3.48
N LEU A 282 -11.29 -18.86 2.69
CA LEU A 282 -9.91 -19.09 3.17
C LEU A 282 -9.46 -17.98 4.11
N ALA A 283 -9.67 -16.71 3.75
CA ALA A 283 -9.36 -15.56 4.58
C ALA A 283 -10.12 -15.60 5.91
N GLY A 284 -11.40 -15.98 5.88
CA GLY A 284 -12.25 -16.22 7.06
C GLY A 284 -11.63 -17.22 8.03
N LYS A 285 -11.22 -18.39 7.54
CA LYS A 285 -10.54 -19.42 8.36
C LYS A 285 -9.24 -18.90 8.98
N ARG A 286 -8.48 -18.07 8.27
CA ARG A 286 -7.21 -17.53 8.78
C ARG A 286 -7.39 -16.51 9.90
N ILE A 287 -8.45 -15.70 9.87
CA ILE A 287 -8.68 -14.67 10.89
C ILE A 287 -9.50 -15.16 12.09
N GLU A 288 -10.25 -16.26 11.94
CA GLU A 288 -11.12 -16.79 12.98
C GLU A 288 -10.41 -16.97 14.35
N PRO A 289 -9.19 -17.53 14.43
CA PRO A 289 -8.49 -17.66 15.72
C PRO A 289 -8.15 -16.31 16.35
N LEU A 290 -7.86 -15.29 15.53
CA LEU A 290 -7.46 -13.96 15.98
C LEU A 290 -8.65 -13.22 16.58
N ILE A 291 -9.81 -13.28 15.92
CA ILE A 291 -11.06 -12.68 16.43
C ILE A 291 -11.47 -13.34 17.75
N LYS A 292 -11.39 -14.69 17.82
CA LYS A 292 -11.72 -15.44 19.05
C LYS A 292 -10.82 -15.04 20.23
N GLN A 293 -9.51 -14.86 19.99
CA GLN A 293 -8.58 -14.39 21.02
C GLN A 293 -8.91 -12.98 21.51
N THR A 294 -9.36 -12.07 20.65
CA THR A 294 -9.79 -10.73 21.05
C THR A 294 -11.05 -10.73 21.92
N THR A 295 -11.87 -11.79 21.83
CA THR A 295 -13.15 -11.89 22.55
C THR A 295 -12.99 -12.51 23.95
N ILE A 296 -11.85 -13.15 24.23
CA ILE A 296 -11.56 -13.68 25.57
C ILE A 296 -11.12 -12.52 26.46
N ALA A 297 -12.08 -11.98 27.22
CA ALA A 297 -11.79 -11.05 28.31
C ALA A 297 -11.04 -11.82 29.41
N PHE A 298 -9.84 -11.36 29.76
CA PHE A 298 -9.23 -11.72 31.03
C PHE A 298 -9.96 -10.90 32.11
N ASN A 299 -11.00 -11.49 32.68
CA ASN A 299 -11.66 -11.00 33.89
C ASN A 299 -10.72 -11.13 35.10
#